data_AF-A0A631E232-F1
#
_entry.id   AF-A0A631E232-F1
#
_cell.length_a   1.000
_cell.length_b   1.000
_cell.length_c   1.000
_cell.angle_alpha   90.00
_cell.angle_beta   90.00
_cell.angle_gamma   90.00
#
_symmetry.space_group_name_H-M   'P 1'
#
loop_
_entity.id
_entity.type
_entity.pdbx_description
1 polymer ?
#
loop_
_entity_poly.entity_id
_entity_poly.type
_entity_poly.pdbx_seq_one_letter_code
_entity_poly.pdbx_strand_id
1 'polypeptide(L)'
;MISILMNIESAKHVRDINLKDDVGDIIVKFSCETPLNEMDTCDMFTFHFGNIYYEVSYEDYFIRKGPLSEMGGNMRLEVSEKNLCLKAGDSVLIPIACDLEDEIKKGIYNPDNDTSIRTLVERNFGDLFDSNGDFICK
;
A
#
# COMPACT_ATOMS: atom_id res chain seq x y z
N MET A 1 4.02 -6.57 -15.97
CA MET A 1 3.56 -5.69 -14.89
C MET A 1 3.58 -6.52 -13.63
N ILE A 2 4.46 -6.17 -12.71
CA ILE A 2 4.54 -6.82 -11.40
C ILE A 2 3.51 -6.11 -10.51
N SER A 3 2.72 -6.87 -9.76
CA SER A 3 1.62 -6.35 -8.93
C SER A 3 1.52 -7.09 -7.62
N ILE A 4 0.93 -6.45 -6.62
CA ILE A 4 0.55 -7.06 -5.35
C ILE A 4 -0.88 -7.58 -5.51
N LEU A 5 -1.12 -8.84 -5.14
CA LEU A 5 -2.45 -9.43 -5.14
C LEU A 5 -3.01 -9.37 -3.73
N MET A 6 -3.96 -8.46 -3.48
CA MET A 6 -4.63 -8.32 -2.20
C MET A 6 -5.99 -9.02 -2.25
N ASN A 7 -6.29 -9.85 -1.26
CA ASN A 7 -7.58 -10.47 -1.03
C ASN A 7 -8.28 -9.81 0.15
N ILE A 8 -9.55 -9.48 -0.05
CA ILE A 8 -10.39 -8.87 0.98
C ILE A 8 -11.07 -9.99 1.78
N GLU A 9 -10.67 -10.16 3.03
CA GLU A 9 -11.25 -11.16 3.93
C GLU A 9 -12.54 -10.64 4.55
N SER A 10 -12.58 -9.35 4.87
CA SER A 10 -13.79 -8.66 5.30
C SER A 10 -13.71 -7.17 5.00
N ALA A 11 -14.87 -6.54 4.76
CA ALA A 11 -14.99 -5.11 4.60
C ALA A 11 -16.23 -4.61 5.34
N LYS A 12 -16.08 -3.58 6.16
CA LYS A 12 -17.15 -2.98 6.96
C LYS A 12 -17.15 -1.48 6.81
N HIS A 13 -18.26 -0.94 6.30
CA HIS A 13 -18.49 0.50 6.26
C HIS A 13 -18.85 1.03 7.65
N VAL A 14 -18.11 2.02 8.10
CA VAL A 14 -18.37 2.79 9.33
C VAL A 14 -18.84 4.17 8.89
N ARG A 15 -20.09 4.51 9.21
CA ARG A 15 -20.65 5.85 8.94
C ARG A 15 -20.72 6.62 10.24
N ASP A 16 -20.20 7.83 10.25
CA ASP A 16 -20.42 8.74 11.37
C ASP A 16 -21.86 9.26 11.33
N ILE A 17 -22.58 9.11 12.44
CA ILE A 17 -24.01 9.44 12.57
C ILE A 17 -24.24 10.97 12.62
N ASN A 18 -23.17 11.76 12.76
CA ASN A 18 -23.22 13.21 12.88
C ASN A 18 -22.23 13.84 11.90
N LEU A 19 -22.68 14.15 10.69
CA LEU A 19 -22.35 15.38 9.94
C LEU A 19 -23.03 15.30 8.56
N LYS A 20 -23.28 16.45 7.95
CA LYS A 20 -24.04 16.61 6.71
C LYS A 20 -23.31 16.12 5.45
N ASP A 21 -22.17 15.47 5.60
CA ASP A 21 -21.33 14.97 4.51
C ASP A 21 -21.01 13.48 4.71
N ASP A 22 -21.17 12.71 3.64
CA ASP A 22 -21.06 11.24 3.52
C ASP A 22 -19.63 10.68 3.72
N VAL A 23 -18.81 11.29 4.58
CA VAL A 23 -17.44 10.80 4.84
C VAL A 23 -17.50 9.69 5.88
N GLY A 24 -17.72 8.48 5.40
CA GLY A 24 -17.51 7.25 6.17
C GLY A 24 -16.11 6.70 5.96
N ASP A 25 -15.73 5.73 6.77
CA ASP A 25 -14.54 4.92 6.57
C ASP A 25 -14.90 3.47 6.27
N ILE A 26 -13.96 2.74 5.70
CA ILE A 26 -14.08 1.31 5.44
C ILE A 26 -12.98 0.61 6.22
N ILE A 27 -13.37 -0.26 7.16
CA ILE A 27 -12.45 -1.15 7.84
C ILE A 27 -12.34 -2.41 7.00
N VAL A 28 -11.13 -2.74 6.58
CA VAL A 28 -10.80 -3.87 5.71
C VAL A 28 -9.84 -4.79 6.44
N LYS A 29 -10.21 -6.08 6.53
CA LYS A 29 -9.26 -7.15 6.82
C LYS A 29 -8.78 -7.73 5.51
N PHE A 30 -7.47 -7.83 5.34
CA PHE A 30 -6.86 -8.29 4.09
C PHE A 30 -5.75 -9.31 4.33
N SER A 31 -5.50 -10.09 3.29
CA SER A 31 -4.25 -10.83 3.08
C SER A 31 -3.74 -10.51 1.68
N CYS A 32 -2.42 -10.55 1.47
CA CYS A 32 -1.86 -10.30 0.16
C CYS A 32 -0.59 -11.10 -0.11
N GLU A 33 -0.31 -11.31 -1.39
CA GLU A 33 0.95 -11.82 -1.89
C GLU A 33 1.70 -10.67 -2.59
N THR A 34 2.92 -10.42 -2.14
CA THR A 34 3.75 -9.30 -2.59
C THR A 34 5.19 -9.75 -2.88
N PRO A 35 5.82 -9.29 -3.97
CA PRO A 35 7.25 -9.51 -4.17
C PRO A 35 8.13 -8.58 -3.34
N LEU A 36 7.54 -7.62 -2.63
CA LEU A 36 8.21 -6.56 -1.89
C LEU A 36 8.44 -6.93 -0.42
N ASN A 37 9.26 -6.14 0.26
CA ASN A 37 9.30 -6.09 1.71
C ASN A 37 8.02 -5.45 2.28
N GLU A 38 7.85 -5.49 3.60
CA GLU A 38 6.65 -4.99 4.28
C GLU A 38 6.45 -3.49 4.04
N MET A 39 7.53 -2.71 4.18
CA MET A 39 7.48 -1.25 4.12
C MET A 39 7.08 -0.75 2.73
N ASP A 40 7.68 -1.29 1.66
CA ASP A 40 7.33 -0.95 0.29
C ASP A 40 5.92 -1.45 -0.08
N THR A 41 5.47 -2.57 0.51
CA THR A 41 4.09 -3.06 0.34
C THR A 41 3.08 -2.06 0.89
N CYS A 42 3.31 -1.57 2.11
CA CYS A 42 2.48 -0.53 2.74
C CYS A 42 2.49 0.79 1.96
N ASP A 43 3.63 1.16 1.38
CA ASP A 43 3.76 2.34 0.52
C ASP A 43 2.91 2.18 -0.76
N MET A 44 2.96 1.03 -1.42
CA MET A 44 2.12 0.74 -2.60
C MET A 44 0.62 0.76 -2.27
N PHE A 45 0.22 0.32 -1.07
CA PHE A 45 -1.17 0.45 -0.64
C PHE A 45 -1.57 1.92 -0.53
N THR A 46 -0.72 2.74 0.08
CA THR A 46 -0.94 4.18 0.24
C THR A 46 -1.06 4.87 -1.13
N PHE A 47 -0.19 4.52 -2.08
CA PHE A 47 -0.30 5.00 -3.47
C PHE A 47 -1.63 4.61 -4.14
N HIS A 48 -2.13 3.40 -3.86
CA HIS A 48 -3.32 2.90 -4.52
C HIS A 48 -4.62 3.45 -3.92
N PHE A 49 -4.76 3.38 -2.59
CA PHE A 49 -5.99 3.72 -1.87
C PHE A 49 -6.00 5.15 -1.31
N GLY A 50 -4.86 5.85 -1.27
CA GLY A 50 -4.72 7.14 -0.63
C GLY A 50 -4.41 7.00 0.85
N ASN A 51 -5.10 7.77 1.71
CA ASN A 51 -4.87 7.74 3.15
C ASN A 51 -5.28 6.38 3.74
N ILE A 52 -4.33 5.72 4.41
CA ILE A 52 -4.54 4.44 5.10
C ILE A 52 -4.15 4.59 6.57
N TYR A 53 -5.01 4.08 7.46
CA TYR A 53 -4.71 3.91 8.87
C TYR A 53 -4.64 2.42 9.19
N TYR A 54 -3.46 1.92 9.56
CA TYR A 54 -3.29 0.51 9.94
C TYR A 54 -3.74 0.27 11.38
N GLU A 55 -4.59 -0.74 11.59
CA GLU A 55 -5.05 -1.17 12.91
C GLU A 55 -4.19 -2.33 13.38
N VAL A 56 -3.17 -2.02 14.19
CA VAL A 56 -2.23 -3.03 14.69
C VAL A 56 -2.96 -4.08 15.52
N SER A 57 -2.85 -5.34 15.12
CA SER A 57 -3.48 -6.49 15.73
C SER A 57 -2.49 -7.63 15.97
N TYR A 58 -2.82 -8.53 16.90
CA TYR A 58 -2.02 -9.75 17.12
C TYR A 58 -2.11 -10.75 15.95
N GLU A 59 -3.06 -10.55 15.04
CA GLU A 59 -3.24 -11.37 13.84
C GLU A 59 -2.46 -10.82 12.65
N ASP A 60 -1.80 -9.68 12.78
CA ASP A 60 -1.00 -9.09 11.71
C ASP A 60 0.27 -9.93 11.49
N TYR A 61 0.64 -10.11 10.23
CA TYR A 61 1.83 -10.88 9.89
C TYR A 61 2.46 -10.40 8.60
N PHE A 62 3.78 -10.60 8.51
CA PHE A 62 4.56 -10.54 7.29
C PHE A 62 5.51 -11.74 7.26
N ILE A 63 5.35 -12.62 6.28
CA ILE A 63 6.07 -13.89 6.19
C ILE A 63 6.73 -14.02 4.82
N ARG A 64 8.05 -14.09 4.79
CA ARG A 64 8.81 -14.33 3.56
C ARG A 64 8.70 -15.79 3.11
N LYS A 65 8.23 -16.03 1.88
CA LYS A 65 8.02 -17.37 1.25
C LYS A 65 8.80 -17.50 -0.06
N GLY A 66 10.13 -17.39 0.02
CA GLY A 66 10.99 -17.49 -1.16
C GLY A 66 10.96 -16.18 -1.98
N PRO A 67 10.48 -16.15 -3.24
CA PRO A 67 10.46 -14.93 -4.05
C PRO A 67 9.31 -13.98 -3.69
N LEU A 68 8.26 -14.46 -3.03
CA LEU A 68 7.10 -13.67 -2.58
C LEU A 68 7.00 -13.68 -1.06
N SER A 69 6.30 -12.70 -0.52
CA SER A 69 5.94 -12.56 0.88
C SER A 69 4.42 -12.61 0.99
N GLU A 70 3.93 -13.21 2.08
CA GLU A 70 2.53 -13.13 2.48
C GLU A 70 2.40 -12.08 3.57
N MET A 71 1.46 -11.16 3.44
CA MET A 71 1.18 -10.14 4.45
C MET A 71 -0.31 -10.08 4.73
N GLY A 72 -0.68 -10.05 5.99
CA GLY A 72 -2.08 -9.87 6.41
C GLY A 72 -2.20 -8.88 7.54
N GLY A 73 -3.34 -8.22 7.61
CA GLY A 73 -3.63 -7.24 8.64
C GLY A 73 -4.97 -6.54 8.45
N ASN A 74 -5.16 -5.48 9.23
CA ASN A 74 -6.36 -4.67 9.22
C ASN A 74 -6.00 -3.22 8.88
N MET A 75 -6.82 -2.60 8.02
CA MET A 75 -6.65 -1.21 7.64
C MET A 75 -7.98 -0.48 7.57
N ARG A 76 -7.98 0.79 7.94
CA ARG A 76 -9.07 1.73 7.78
C ARG A 76 -8.76 2.66 6.63
N LEU A 77 -9.67 2.68 5.66
CA LEU A 77 -9.58 3.45 4.43
C LEU A 77 -10.62 4.56 4.45
N GLU A 78 -10.22 5.76 4.05
CA GLU A 78 -11.15 6.85 3.72
C GLU A 78 -11.98 6.44 2.50
N VAL A 79 -13.30 6.65 2.53
CA VAL A 79 -14.18 6.26 1.41
C VAL A 79 -13.81 7.02 0.13
N SER A 80 -13.59 6.26 -0.94
CA SER A 80 -13.35 6.74 -2.30
C SER A 80 -14.00 5.82 -3.33
N GLU A 81 -14.11 6.26 -4.58
CA GLU A 81 -14.64 5.41 -5.67
C GLU A 81 -13.88 4.08 -5.83
N LYS A 82 -12.59 4.04 -5.45
CA LYS A 82 -11.75 2.84 -5.55
C LYS A 82 -12.07 1.78 -4.50
N ASN A 83 -12.56 2.20 -3.33
CA ASN A 83 -12.72 1.31 -2.18
C ASN A 83 -14.18 1.17 -1.69
N LEU A 84 -15.09 2.02 -2.16
CA LEU A 84 -16.50 2.04 -1.75
C LEU A 84 -17.23 0.70 -1.99
N CYS A 85 -16.81 -0.08 -2.99
CA CYS A 85 -17.47 -1.33 -3.34
C CYS A 85 -16.74 -2.58 -2.86
N LEU A 86 -15.68 -2.45 -2.05
CA LEU A 86 -14.93 -3.59 -1.53
C LEU A 86 -15.83 -4.47 -0.65
N LYS A 87 -15.78 -5.77 -0.90
CA LYS A 87 -16.51 -6.79 -0.12
C LYS A 87 -15.63 -8.02 0.09
N ALA A 88 -16.01 -8.83 1.08
CA ALA A 88 -15.36 -10.10 1.35
C ALA A 88 -15.33 -11.00 0.10
N GLY A 89 -14.18 -11.59 -0.20
CA GLY A 89 -13.94 -12.42 -1.37
C GLY A 89 -13.48 -11.65 -2.62
N ASP A 90 -13.40 -10.32 -2.57
CA ASP A 90 -12.80 -9.55 -3.67
C ASP A 90 -11.27 -9.75 -3.71
N SER A 91 -10.73 -9.71 -4.92
CA SER A 91 -9.28 -9.66 -5.16
C SER A 91 -8.94 -8.35 -5.89
N VAL A 92 -8.02 -7.58 -5.32
CA VAL A 92 -7.55 -6.29 -5.82
C VAL A 92 -6.10 -6.45 -6.31
N LEU A 93 -5.85 -6.04 -7.54
CA LEU A 93 -4.49 -5.95 -8.08
C LEU A 93 -3.96 -4.54 -7.87
N ILE A 94 -2.95 -4.43 -7.01
CA ILE A 94 -2.30 -3.16 -6.69
C ILE A 94 -1.03 -3.06 -7.54
N PRO A 95 -0.92 -2.06 -8.43
CA PRO A 95 0.25 -1.89 -9.28
C PRO A 95 1.46 -1.47 -8.45
N ILE A 96 2.64 -1.97 -8.83
CA ILE A 96 3.91 -1.52 -8.27
C ILE A 96 4.41 -0.31 -9.07
N ALA A 97 4.96 0.70 -8.39
CA ALA A 97 5.52 1.88 -9.02
C ALA A 97 6.64 1.51 -10.02
N CYS A 98 6.74 2.25 -11.13
CA CYS A 98 7.63 1.93 -12.25
C CYS A 98 9.11 1.78 -11.82
N ASP A 99 9.61 2.68 -10.97
CA ASP A 99 11.01 2.64 -10.53
C ASP A 99 11.31 1.38 -9.72
N LEU A 100 10.39 0.99 -8.85
CA LEU A 100 10.49 -0.23 -8.05
C LEU A 100 10.36 -1.48 -8.94
N GLU A 101 9.45 -1.47 -9.91
CA GLU A 101 9.35 -2.54 -10.90
C GLU A 101 10.65 -2.71 -11.69
N ASP A 102 11.31 -1.60 -12.04
CA ASP A 102 12.59 -1.60 -12.75
C ASP A 102 13.75 -2.12 -11.87
N GLU A 103 13.82 -1.75 -10.61
CA GLU A 103 14.80 -2.30 -9.65
C GLU A 103 14.64 -3.82 -9.51
N ILE A 104 13.40 -4.33 -9.43
CA ILE A 104 13.11 -5.76 -9.38
C ILE A 104 13.58 -6.45 -10.65
N LYS A 105 13.21 -5.92 -11.83
CA LYS A 105 13.62 -6.49 -13.13
C LYS A 105 15.13 -6.52 -13.33
N LYS A 106 15.84 -5.53 -12.80
CA LYS A 106 17.31 -5.44 -12.86
C LYS A 106 18.01 -6.29 -11.80
N GLY A 107 17.27 -6.90 -10.87
CA GLY A 107 17.83 -7.67 -9.75
C GLY A 107 18.57 -6.82 -8.72
N ILE A 108 18.27 -5.52 -8.67
CA ILE A 108 18.87 -4.57 -7.72
C ILE A 108 18.07 -4.56 -6.42
N TYR A 109 16.75 -4.73 -6.52
CA TYR A 109 15.86 -4.77 -5.37
C TYR A 109 16.12 -6.01 -4.52
N ASN A 110 16.28 -5.82 -3.20
CA ASN A 110 16.36 -6.91 -2.24
C ASN A 110 15.20 -6.84 -1.24
N PRO A 111 14.20 -7.74 -1.32
CA PRO A 111 13.05 -7.77 -0.42
C PRO A 111 13.40 -8.20 1.02
N ASP A 112 14.60 -8.74 1.25
CA ASP A 112 15.06 -9.13 2.59
C ASP A 112 15.73 -7.95 3.32
N ASN A 113 15.95 -6.83 2.64
CA ASN A 113 16.45 -5.60 3.25
C ASN A 113 15.28 -4.64 3.49
N ASP A 114 15.26 -4.04 4.68
CA ASP A 114 14.35 -2.94 4.97
C ASP A 114 14.66 -1.74 4.07
N THR A 115 13.60 -1.13 3.52
CA THR A 115 13.74 0.11 2.77
C THR A 115 14.06 1.25 3.73
N SER A 116 15.12 2.01 3.44
CA SER A 116 15.45 3.17 4.25
C SER A 116 14.42 4.29 4.07
N ILE A 117 14.12 5.05 5.12
CA ILE A 117 13.25 6.24 5.05
C ILE A 117 13.72 7.19 3.95
N ARG A 118 15.04 7.36 3.81
CA ARG A 118 15.63 8.19 2.76
C ARG A 118 15.21 7.73 1.36
N THR A 119 15.28 6.43 1.10
CA THR A 119 14.87 5.83 -0.18
C THR A 119 13.38 6.06 -0.46
N LEU A 120 12.51 5.94 0.55
CA LEU A 120 11.08 6.22 0.39
C LEU A 120 10.81 7.69 0.07
N VAL A 121 11.48 8.61 0.77
CA VAL A 121 11.36 10.05 0.50
C VAL A 121 11.86 10.38 -0.90
N GLU A 122 12.99 9.81 -1.32
CA GLU A 122 13.52 9.97 -2.68
C GLU A 122 12.55 9.43 -3.74
N ARG A 123 11.90 8.28 -3.51
CA ARG A 123 10.88 7.74 -4.44
C ARG A 123 9.62 8.61 -4.53
N ASN A 124 9.15 9.13 -3.40
CA ASN A 124 7.86 9.81 -3.34
C ASN A 124 7.96 11.29 -3.71
N PHE A 125 9.12 11.90 -3.49
CA PHE A 125 9.32 13.35 -3.65
C PHE A 125 10.59 13.73 -4.40
N GLY A 126 11.49 12.81 -4.75
CA GLY A 126 12.78 13.12 -5.38
C GLY A 126 12.63 13.87 -6.70
N ASP A 127 11.63 13.52 -7.50
CA ASP A 127 11.33 14.19 -8.77
C ASP A 127 10.80 15.63 -8.62
N LEU A 128 10.47 16.04 -7.40
CA LEU A 128 10.10 17.42 -7.08
C LEU A 128 11.33 18.31 -6.83
N PHE A 129 12.53 17.75 -6.77
CA PHE A 129 13.76 18.49 -6.51
C PHE A 129 14.79 18.26 -7.61
N ASP A 130 15.54 19.30 -7.97
CA ASP A 130 16.65 19.17 -8.91
C ASP A 130 17.90 18.59 -8.22
N SER A 131 18.97 18.41 -8.99
CA SER A 131 20.24 17.91 -8.46
C SER A 131 20.90 18.83 -7.42
N ASN A 132 20.47 20.10 -7.33
CA ASN A 132 20.92 21.06 -6.33
C ASN A 132 20.04 21.06 -5.07
N GLY A 133 18.94 20.28 -5.07
CA GLY A 133 17.96 20.23 -4.00
C GLY A 133 16.92 21.34 -4.06
N ASP A 134 16.81 22.05 -5.19
CA ASP A 134 15.83 23.11 -5.39
C ASP A 134 14.50 22.53 -5.86
N PHE A 135 13.39 23.01 -5.32
CA PHE A 135 12.06 22.54 -5.70
C PHE A 135 11.75 22.90 -7.16
N ILE A 136 11.49 21.88 -7.99
CA ILE A 136 11.09 21.99 -9.37
C ILE A 136 9.58 22.23 -9.42
N CYS A 137 9.19 23.50 -9.49
CA CYS A 137 7.80 23.86 -9.81
C CYS A 137 7.58 23.62 -11.32
N LYS A 138 6.75 22.64 -11.68
CA LYS A 138 6.31 22.42 -13.08
C LYS A 138 5.19 23.37 -13.48
#